data_AF-A0A6P0J1F9-F1
#
_entry.id   AF-A0A6P0J1F9-F1
#
_cell.length_a   1.000
_cell.length_b   1.000
_cell.length_c   1.000
_cell.angle_alpha   90.00
_cell.angle_beta   90.00
_cell.angle_gamma   90.00
#
_symmetry.space_group_name_H-M   'P 1'
#
loop_
_entity.id
_entity.type
_entity.pdbx_description
1 polymer ?
#
loop_
_entity_poly.entity_id
_entity_poly.type
_entity_poly.pdbx_seq_one_letter_code
_entity_poly.pdbx_strand_id
1 'polypeptide(L)'
;RSHFDAQDYMESGTPGIKSTDDGWMNRLLGTIPKEIPTQAVNMGTTTPRILSGQMPVANLPMGRNYNHKLPVDRPQIDAAFDQLYRGNNAINRAYQEGSEARKILLAELKEEMMAANRGAPPSSKFVGDSRKLAKLMVGDAKTQLAFLALGGWDTHVNQGGSQGQLARKLKPIGQGLATLVKALEPIYADTVIVVMSEFGRTLAENGNKGTDHGHGNVMWILGGGVRGGKVYGEWPGLAESQLYEKRDLAVTTDFREVLMPVLREHMEIGDSNLAQIFPGFRSNQSLGLL
;
A
#
# COMPACT_ATOMS: atom_id res chain seq x y z
N ARG A 1 -5.74 16.01 3.86
CA ARG A 1 -4.42 15.65 4.45
C ARG A 1 -4.46 14.37 5.29
N SER A 2 -5.62 13.88 5.74
CA SER A 2 -5.71 12.52 6.32
C SER A 2 -5.35 11.47 5.27
N HIS A 3 -4.35 10.62 5.53
CA HIS A 3 -4.01 9.54 4.61
C HIS A 3 -5.10 8.45 4.59
N PHE A 4 -5.90 8.30 5.65
CA PHE A 4 -7.07 7.42 5.64
C PHE A 4 -8.11 7.84 4.59
N ASP A 5 -8.40 9.14 4.49
CA ASP A 5 -9.28 9.66 3.44
C ASP A 5 -8.65 9.45 2.06
N ALA A 6 -7.34 9.65 1.92
CA ALA A 6 -6.63 9.39 0.67
C ALA A 6 -6.69 7.90 0.28
N GLN A 7 -6.57 6.99 1.25
CA GLN A 7 -6.72 5.56 1.04
C GLN A 7 -8.12 5.24 0.55
N ASP A 8 -9.16 5.79 1.20
CA ASP A 8 -10.53 5.58 0.76
C ASP A 8 -10.76 6.14 -0.65
N TYR A 9 -10.32 7.36 -0.94
CA TYR A 9 -10.42 7.93 -2.28
C TYR A 9 -9.72 7.11 -3.37
N MET A 10 -8.56 6.55 -3.04
CA MET A 10 -7.79 5.70 -3.94
C MET A 10 -8.45 4.32 -4.13
N GLU A 11 -9.00 3.74 -3.05
CA GLU A 11 -9.68 2.44 -3.09
C GLU A 11 -11.09 2.53 -3.72
N SER A 12 -11.81 3.65 -3.59
CA SER A 12 -13.08 3.86 -4.33
C SER A 12 -12.85 4.40 -5.72
N GLY A 13 -11.68 4.96 -6.07
CA GLY A 13 -11.49 5.59 -7.37
C GLY A 13 -12.28 6.90 -7.56
N THR A 14 -12.78 7.49 -6.49
CA THR A 14 -13.63 8.70 -6.49
C THR A 14 -13.12 9.78 -5.51
N PRO A 15 -11.92 10.37 -5.74
CA PRO A 15 -11.36 11.35 -4.84
C PRO A 15 -12.30 12.52 -4.55
N GLY A 16 -12.46 12.84 -3.25
CA GLY A 16 -13.35 13.89 -2.76
C GLY A 16 -14.79 13.47 -2.53
N ILE A 17 -15.19 12.24 -2.88
CA ILE A 17 -16.56 11.73 -2.71
C ILE A 17 -16.55 10.60 -1.67
N LYS A 18 -16.91 10.93 -0.42
CA LYS A 18 -16.96 9.95 0.69
C LYS A 18 -18.16 9.01 0.65
N SER A 19 -19.22 9.38 -0.07
CA SER A 19 -20.46 8.58 -0.18
C SER A 19 -20.38 7.47 -1.24
N THR A 20 -19.22 7.23 -1.86
CA THR A 20 -19.04 6.06 -2.72
C THR A 20 -18.79 4.85 -1.82
N ASP A 21 -19.75 3.92 -1.82
CA ASP A 21 -19.76 2.79 -0.88
C ASP A 21 -19.00 1.56 -1.39
N ASP A 22 -18.63 1.54 -2.68
CA ASP A 22 -17.97 0.44 -3.35
C ASP A 22 -16.58 0.80 -3.90
N GLY A 23 -15.75 -0.23 -4.03
CA GLY A 23 -14.40 -0.16 -4.56
C GLY A 23 -14.36 -0.21 -6.07
N TRP A 24 -13.39 0.48 -6.67
CA TRP A 24 -13.30 0.52 -8.13
C TRP A 24 -12.95 -0.84 -8.75
N MET A 25 -12.20 -1.72 -8.05
CA MET A 25 -11.95 -3.08 -8.54
C MET A 25 -13.21 -3.96 -8.47
N ASN A 26 -14.13 -3.71 -7.53
CA ASN A 26 -15.42 -4.40 -7.51
C ASN A 26 -16.32 -3.95 -8.68
N ARG A 27 -16.32 -2.65 -9.00
CA ARG A 27 -17.01 -2.14 -10.19
C ARG A 27 -16.41 -2.70 -11.47
N LEU A 28 -15.08 -2.77 -11.58
CA LEU A 28 -14.39 -3.44 -12.70
C LEU A 28 -14.82 -4.90 -12.83
N LEU A 29 -14.87 -5.65 -11.73
CA LEU A 29 -15.35 -7.04 -11.73
C LEU A 29 -16.79 -7.17 -12.27
N GLY A 30 -17.63 -6.16 -12.13
CA GLY A 30 -18.98 -6.13 -12.69
C GLY A 30 -19.03 -5.89 -14.21
N THR A 31 -17.92 -5.44 -14.80
CA THR A 31 -17.82 -5.10 -16.24
C THR A 31 -17.16 -6.20 -17.07
N ILE A 32 -16.44 -7.13 -16.43
CA ILE A 32 -15.83 -8.28 -17.11
C ILE A 32 -16.83 -9.43 -17.25
N PRO A 33 -16.81 -10.20 -18.36
CA PRO A 33 -17.70 -11.34 -18.54
C PRO A 33 -17.60 -12.33 -17.37
N LYS A 34 -18.74 -12.71 -16.80
CA LYS A 34 -18.81 -13.63 -15.67
C LYS A 34 -18.84 -15.08 -16.17
N GLU A 35 -17.77 -15.82 -15.93
CA GLU A 35 -17.68 -17.23 -16.31
C GLU A 35 -17.77 -18.19 -15.11
N ILE A 36 -17.36 -17.72 -13.93
CA ILE A 36 -17.40 -18.47 -12.67
C ILE A 36 -18.01 -17.62 -11.53
N PRO A 37 -18.35 -18.20 -10.37
CA PRO A 37 -18.95 -17.45 -9.27
C PRO A 37 -18.16 -16.21 -8.85
N THR A 38 -16.82 -16.24 -8.89
CA THR A 38 -15.96 -15.05 -8.73
C THR A 38 -14.68 -15.19 -9.54
N GLN A 39 -14.23 -14.10 -10.15
CA GLN A 39 -12.97 -14.01 -10.92
C GLN A 39 -11.94 -13.13 -10.20
N ALA A 40 -12.20 -12.78 -8.94
CA ALA A 40 -11.36 -11.90 -8.14
C ALA A 40 -10.96 -12.56 -6.83
N VAL A 41 -9.67 -12.46 -6.52
CA VAL A 41 -9.10 -12.98 -5.28
C VAL A 41 -8.48 -11.86 -4.44
N ASN A 42 -8.85 -11.81 -3.17
CA ASN A 42 -8.17 -11.04 -2.15
C ASN A 42 -7.27 -11.95 -1.33
N MET A 43 -6.00 -11.60 -1.25
CA MET A 43 -5.03 -12.28 -0.42
C MET A 43 -5.10 -11.70 1.00
N GLY A 44 -6.18 -12.02 1.70
CA GLY A 44 -6.49 -11.57 3.05
C GLY A 44 -7.72 -12.26 3.63
N THR A 45 -7.98 -12.07 4.92
CA THR A 45 -9.16 -12.65 5.61
C THR A 45 -10.43 -11.82 5.44
N THR A 46 -10.29 -10.53 5.14
CA THR A 46 -11.39 -9.57 5.02
C THR A 46 -11.32 -8.88 3.67
N THR A 47 -12.47 -8.70 3.02
CA THR A 47 -12.56 -7.97 1.74
C THR A 47 -12.17 -6.51 1.97
N PRO A 48 -11.11 -5.99 1.32
CA PRO A 48 -10.70 -4.60 1.43
C PRO A 48 -11.68 -3.70 0.67
N ARG A 49 -11.69 -2.40 0.99
CA ARG A 49 -12.64 -1.46 0.40
C ARG A 49 -12.46 -1.33 -1.13
N ILE A 50 -11.25 -1.46 -1.65
CA ILE A 50 -11.02 -1.51 -3.11
C ILE A 50 -11.80 -2.63 -3.84
N LEU A 51 -12.12 -3.71 -3.11
CA LEU A 51 -12.86 -4.88 -3.59
C LEU A 51 -14.28 -4.98 -2.98
N SER A 52 -14.72 -4.04 -2.16
CA SER A 52 -16.08 -4.06 -1.58
C SER A 52 -17.12 -3.65 -2.62
N GLY A 53 -18.28 -4.31 -2.61
CA GLY A 53 -19.38 -4.01 -3.52
C GLY A 53 -20.25 -5.24 -3.75
N GLN A 54 -21.04 -5.21 -4.83
CA GLN A 54 -22.02 -6.25 -5.14
C GLN A 54 -21.38 -7.52 -5.72
N MET A 55 -20.21 -7.41 -6.33
CA MET A 55 -19.57 -8.56 -6.96
C MET A 55 -18.85 -9.42 -5.91
N PRO A 56 -18.99 -10.76 -5.99
CA PRO A 56 -18.37 -11.66 -5.03
C PRO A 56 -16.85 -11.72 -5.23
N VAL A 57 -16.11 -11.81 -4.12
CA VAL A 57 -14.65 -11.88 -4.08
C VAL A 57 -14.22 -13.04 -3.19
N ALA A 58 -13.28 -13.86 -3.67
CA ALA A 58 -12.70 -14.92 -2.86
C ALA A 58 -11.65 -14.35 -1.89
N ASN A 59 -11.84 -14.55 -0.58
CA ASN A 59 -10.87 -14.17 0.45
C ASN A 59 -9.99 -15.37 0.80
N LEU A 60 -8.68 -15.24 0.65
CA LEU A 60 -7.70 -16.26 0.98
C LEU A 60 -6.79 -15.80 2.13
N PRO A 61 -6.92 -16.40 3.33
CA PRO A 61 -6.08 -16.04 4.46
C PRO A 61 -4.59 -16.17 4.18
N MET A 62 -3.83 -15.13 4.52
CA MET A 62 -2.37 -15.11 4.35
C MET A 62 -1.67 -15.51 5.64
N GLY A 63 -1.04 -16.69 5.65
CA GLY A 63 -0.20 -17.13 6.78
C GLY A 63 -0.13 -18.65 6.94
N ARG A 64 0.76 -19.11 7.83
CA ARG A 64 0.79 -20.47 8.39
C ARG A 64 0.13 -20.41 9.77
N ASN A 65 -1.18 -20.26 9.85
CA ASN A 65 -1.90 -20.33 11.14
C ASN A 65 -3.09 -21.30 11.03
N TYR A 66 -2.80 -22.54 10.61
CA TYR A 66 -3.48 -23.69 11.19
C TYR A 66 -2.76 -23.97 12.50
N ASN A 67 -3.43 -23.70 13.63
CA ASN A 67 -2.98 -23.95 15.00
C ASN A 67 -1.64 -23.30 15.40
N HIS A 68 -1.67 -22.18 16.13
CA HIS A 68 -1.02 -22.03 17.44
C HIS A 68 -1.33 -20.67 18.10
N LYS A 69 -1.52 -20.71 19.42
CA LYS A 69 -1.60 -19.55 20.32
C LYS A 69 -0.25 -18.81 20.30
N LEU A 70 -0.29 -17.48 20.24
CA LEU A 70 0.88 -16.62 20.32
C LEU A 70 1.48 -16.67 21.74
N PRO A 71 2.82 -16.82 21.90
CA PRO A 71 3.52 -16.42 23.10
C PRO A 71 3.78 -14.92 23.01
N VAL A 72 2.96 -14.13 23.69
CA VAL A 72 3.17 -12.69 23.90
C VAL A 72 3.90 -12.53 25.24
N ASP A 73 4.88 -11.63 25.25
CA ASP A 73 5.66 -11.11 26.37
C ASP A 73 6.83 -11.95 26.92
N ARG A 74 8.04 -11.55 26.55
CA ARG A 74 9.26 -11.78 27.34
C ARG A 74 9.80 -10.43 27.85
N PRO A 75 9.44 -10.01 29.07
CA PRO A 75 9.97 -8.79 29.67
C PRO A 75 11.24 -9.11 30.45
N GLN A 76 12.42 -8.92 29.84
CA GLN A 76 13.70 -9.06 30.57
C GLN A 76 14.76 -8.00 30.21
N ILE A 77 14.37 -6.81 29.72
CA ILE A 77 15.33 -5.71 29.55
C ILE A 77 14.92 -4.44 30.32
N ASP A 78 13.64 -4.25 30.67
CA ASP A 78 13.20 -3.02 31.36
C ASP A 78 13.50 -3.04 32.88
N ALA A 79 13.36 -4.20 33.54
CA ALA A 79 13.54 -4.30 34.99
C ALA A 79 14.99 -4.05 35.47
N ALA A 80 15.98 -4.22 34.59
CA ALA A 80 17.40 -4.02 34.92
C ALA A 80 17.80 -2.53 34.86
N PHE A 81 17.11 -1.71 34.08
CA PHE A 81 17.37 -0.27 33.99
C PHE A 81 16.69 0.50 35.13
N ASP A 82 15.50 0.09 35.59
CA ASP A 82 14.78 0.74 36.71
C ASP A 82 15.50 0.62 38.05
N GLN A 83 16.34 -0.40 38.24
CA GLN A 83 17.13 -0.58 39.46
C GLN A 83 18.37 0.33 39.53
N LEU A 84 18.89 0.82 38.39
CA LEU A 84 20.12 1.63 38.33
C LEU A 84 19.90 3.13 38.59
N TYR A 85 18.65 3.63 38.57
CA TYR A 85 18.35 5.07 38.61
C TYR A 85 17.43 5.52 39.77
N ARG A 86 17.38 4.77 40.89
CA ARG A 86 16.68 5.17 42.14
C ARG A 86 17.32 6.35 42.90
N GLY A 87 18.02 7.26 42.21
CA GLY A 87 18.65 8.45 42.79
C GLY A 87 17.78 9.69 42.60
N ASN A 88 17.64 10.52 43.64
CA ASN A 88 16.62 11.57 43.74
C ASN A 88 17.11 12.95 43.20
N ASN A 89 17.50 13.02 41.91
CA ASN A 89 18.06 14.24 41.31
C ASN A 89 17.14 14.77 40.19
N ALA A 90 17.06 16.10 40.01
CA ALA A 90 16.18 16.75 39.02
C ALA A 90 16.37 16.25 37.56
N ILE A 91 17.57 15.80 37.20
CA ILE A 91 17.89 15.19 35.90
C ILE A 91 17.17 13.85 35.70
N ASN A 92 16.96 13.08 36.77
CA ASN A 92 16.28 11.77 36.70
C ASN A 92 14.77 11.92 36.49
N ARG A 93 14.15 12.99 37.03
CA ARG A 93 12.73 13.30 36.74
C ARG A 93 12.51 13.70 35.28
N ALA A 94 13.34 14.59 34.73
CA ALA A 94 13.25 14.97 33.31
C ALA A 94 13.50 13.77 32.37
N TYR A 95 14.40 12.85 32.73
CA TYR A 95 14.62 11.61 31.98
C TYR A 95 13.44 10.64 32.08
N GLN A 96 12.86 10.46 33.27
CA GLN A 96 11.68 9.61 33.48
C GLN A 96 10.46 10.18 32.76
N GLU A 97 10.20 11.49 32.88
CA GLU A 97 9.14 12.20 32.18
C GLU A 97 9.31 12.10 30.66
N GLY A 98 10.53 12.28 30.15
CA GLY A 98 10.85 12.11 28.72
C GLY A 98 10.71 10.66 28.23
N SER A 99 11.06 9.68 29.06
CA SER A 99 10.91 8.26 28.76
C SER A 99 9.44 7.83 28.72
N GLU A 100 8.64 8.25 29.70
CA GLU A 100 7.21 7.96 29.74
C GLU A 100 6.46 8.67 28.61
N ALA A 101 6.76 9.94 28.34
CA ALA A 101 6.22 10.64 27.17
C ALA A 101 6.55 9.93 25.86
N ARG A 102 7.78 9.41 25.73
CA ARG A 102 8.20 8.61 24.57
C ARG A 102 7.45 7.28 24.48
N LYS A 103 7.19 6.59 25.61
CA LYS A 103 6.43 5.33 25.62
C LYS A 103 4.99 5.55 25.18
N ILE A 104 4.33 6.59 25.70
CA ILE A 104 2.96 6.97 25.32
C ILE A 104 2.90 7.27 23.82
N LEU A 105 3.80 8.13 23.33
CA LEU A 105 3.89 8.45 21.90
C LEU A 105 4.09 7.20 21.04
N LEU A 106 4.98 6.29 21.44
CA LEU A 106 5.21 5.04 20.70
C LEU A 106 3.99 4.11 20.70
N ALA A 107 3.18 4.12 21.76
CA ALA A 107 1.94 3.35 21.83
C ALA A 107 0.87 3.94 20.88
N GLU A 108 0.68 5.26 20.91
CA GLU A 108 -0.25 5.96 20.00
C GLU A 108 0.12 5.73 18.53
N LEU A 109 1.41 5.89 18.18
CA LEU A 109 1.91 5.61 16.83
C LEU A 109 1.72 4.15 16.42
N LYS A 110 1.80 3.22 17.37
CA LYS A 110 1.55 1.81 17.10
C LYS A 110 0.07 1.56 16.81
N GLU A 111 -0.84 2.20 17.56
CA GLU A 111 -2.28 2.11 17.32
C GLU A 111 -2.66 2.71 15.97
N GLU A 112 -2.12 3.90 15.64
CA GLU A 112 -2.30 4.55 14.34
C GLU A 112 -1.80 3.65 13.20
N MET A 113 -0.58 3.10 13.31
CA MET A 113 -0.05 2.16 12.32
C MET A 113 -0.94 0.91 12.17
N MET A 114 -1.48 0.38 13.27
CA MET A 114 -2.38 -0.77 13.21
C MET A 114 -3.70 -0.44 12.49
N ALA A 115 -4.26 0.75 12.73
CA ALA A 115 -5.43 1.24 12.02
C ALA A 115 -5.14 1.46 10.52
N ALA A 116 -4.00 2.09 10.20
CA ALA A 116 -3.52 2.33 8.84
C ALA A 116 -3.34 1.03 8.05
N ASN A 117 -2.88 -0.04 8.71
CA ASN A 117 -2.67 -1.33 8.05
C ASN A 117 -3.97 -1.99 7.59
N ARG A 118 -5.13 -1.71 8.21
CA ARG A 118 -6.41 -2.39 7.92
C ARG A 118 -6.29 -3.93 7.87
N GLY A 119 -5.45 -4.51 8.72
CA GLY A 119 -5.17 -5.95 8.76
C GLY A 119 -4.18 -6.47 7.71
N ALA A 120 -3.57 -5.60 6.90
CA ALA A 120 -2.58 -5.98 5.90
C ALA A 120 -1.33 -6.61 6.52
N PRO A 121 -0.81 -7.72 5.96
CA PRO A 121 0.41 -8.35 6.44
C PRO A 121 1.65 -7.46 6.18
N PRO A 122 2.71 -7.59 6.99
CA PRO A 122 3.94 -6.82 6.78
C PRO A 122 4.67 -7.26 5.52
N SER A 123 5.44 -6.35 4.91
CA SER A 123 6.20 -6.62 3.66
C SER A 123 7.15 -7.83 3.73
N SER A 124 7.57 -8.25 4.93
CA SER A 124 8.40 -9.45 5.12
C SER A 124 7.70 -10.77 4.73
N LYS A 125 6.36 -10.78 4.62
CA LYS A 125 5.58 -11.93 4.15
C LYS A 125 5.39 -11.95 2.64
N PHE A 126 5.60 -10.81 1.98
CA PHE A 126 5.24 -10.60 0.58
C PHE A 126 5.84 -11.63 -0.38
N VAL A 127 7.10 -12.04 -0.20
CA VAL A 127 7.73 -13.08 -1.03
C VAL A 127 6.95 -14.40 -1.01
N GLY A 128 6.49 -14.84 0.16
CA GLY A 128 5.69 -16.06 0.29
C GLY A 128 4.31 -15.89 -0.31
N ASP A 129 3.73 -14.72 -0.12
CA ASP A 129 2.39 -14.34 -0.58
C ASP A 129 2.34 -14.24 -2.11
N SER A 130 3.38 -13.69 -2.73
CA SER A 130 3.59 -13.67 -4.18
C SER A 130 3.59 -15.07 -4.80
N ARG A 131 4.26 -16.05 -4.18
CA ARG A 131 4.26 -17.43 -4.69
C ARG A 131 2.88 -18.07 -4.62
N LYS A 132 2.15 -17.82 -3.53
CA LYS A 132 0.78 -18.36 -3.35
C LYS A 132 -0.17 -17.77 -4.37
N LEU A 133 -0.12 -16.45 -4.56
CA LEU A 133 -0.96 -15.77 -5.54
C LEU A 133 -0.67 -16.29 -6.96
N ALA A 134 0.61 -16.33 -7.35
CA ALA A 134 0.99 -16.82 -8.67
C ALA A 134 0.51 -18.27 -8.92
N LYS A 135 0.69 -19.16 -7.93
CA LYS A 135 0.22 -20.54 -8.04
C LYS A 135 -1.29 -20.61 -8.27
N LEU A 136 -2.07 -19.75 -7.61
CA LEU A 136 -3.51 -19.69 -7.80
C LEU A 136 -3.87 -19.19 -9.19
N MET A 137 -3.32 -18.06 -9.62
CA MET A 137 -3.65 -17.47 -10.92
C MET A 137 -3.22 -18.38 -12.08
N VAL A 138 -2.06 -19.02 -11.99
CA VAL A 138 -1.61 -20.01 -13.00
C VAL A 138 -2.48 -21.27 -12.97
N GLY A 139 -2.93 -21.69 -11.79
CA GLY A 139 -3.77 -22.88 -11.62
C GLY A 139 -5.24 -22.69 -12.00
N ASP A 140 -5.70 -21.44 -12.09
CA ASP A 140 -7.06 -21.08 -12.42
C ASP A 140 -7.08 -19.90 -13.40
N ALA A 141 -7.14 -20.23 -14.70
CA ALA A 141 -7.20 -19.27 -15.79
C ALA A 141 -8.43 -18.35 -15.75
N LYS A 142 -9.41 -18.60 -14.86
CA LYS A 142 -10.60 -17.76 -14.67
C LYS A 142 -10.40 -16.69 -13.60
N THR A 143 -9.31 -16.73 -12.82
CA THR A 143 -8.94 -15.63 -11.93
C THR A 143 -8.34 -14.49 -12.74
N GLN A 144 -9.09 -13.40 -12.90
CA GLN A 144 -8.70 -12.23 -13.70
C GLN A 144 -8.22 -11.05 -12.85
N LEU A 145 -8.64 -10.98 -11.58
CA LEU A 145 -8.26 -9.90 -10.66
C LEU A 145 -7.67 -10.45 -9.37
N ALA A 146 -6.61 -9.81 -8.88
CA ALA A 146 -6.00 -10.14 -7.60
C ALA A 146 -5.62 -8.89 -6.82
N PHE A 147 -5.78 -8.94 -5.50
CA PHE A 147 -5.34 -7.88 -4.61
C PHE A 147 -4.50 -8.41 -3.45
N LEU A 148 -3.41 -7.70 -3.16
CA LEU A 148 -2.48 -7.94 -2.06
C LEU A 148 -2.27 -6.62 -1.31
N ALA A 149 -2.79 -6.53 -0.08
CA ALA A 149 -2.46 -5.43 0.81
C ALA A 149 -1.10 -5.67 1.47
N LEU A 150 -0.29 -4.61 1.61
CA LEU A 150 0.96 -4.64 2.36
C LEU A 150 0.93 -3.57 3.44
N GLY A 151 1.13 -3.97 4.70
CA GLY A 151 1.12 -3.09 5.86
C GLY A 151 2.51 -2.75 6.40
N GLY A 152 2.51 -1.86 7.38
CA GLY A 152 3.66 -1.42 8.15
C GLY A 152 4.40 -0.25 7.51
N TRP A 153 3.74 0.55 6.67
CA TRP A 153 4.33 1.71 6.01
C TRP A 153 4.24 2.98 6.83
N ASP A 154 3.30 3.02 7.78
CA ASP A 154 3.04 4.23 8.54
C ASP A 154 3.98 4.41 9.74
N THR A 155 5.17 4.95 9.47
CA THR A 155 6.25 5.12 10.43
C THR A 155 6.57 6.60 10.56
N HIS A 156 6.90 7.09 11.76
CA HIS A 156 7.10 8.53 12.01
C HIS A 156 8.34 8.87 12.84
N VAL A 157 9.04 7.86 13.35
CA VAL A 157 10.07 8.04 14.38
C VAL A 157 11.29 7.21 14.03
N ASN A 158 12.48 7.81 14.14
CA ASN A 158 13.77 7.17 13.87
C ASN A 158 13.77 6.35 12.57
N GLN A 159 13.30 6.94 11.48
CA GLN A 159 13.19 6.24 10.20
C GLN A 159 14.57 5.95 9.61
N GLY A 160 15.54 6.85 9.84
CA GLY A 160 16.87 6.79 9.24
C GLY A 160 16.85 7.03 7.73
N GLY A 161 18.01 6.83 7.08
CA GLY A 161 18.18 7.03 5.64
C GLY A 161 18.19 5.73 4.83
N SER A 162 19.23 5.54 4.02
CA SER A 162 19.39 4.42 3.07
C SER A 162 19.49 3.03 3.70
N GLN A 163 19.73 2.94 5.01
CA GLN A 163 19.72 1.68 5.78
C GLN A 163 18.56 1.64 6.80
N GLY A 164 17.66 2.61 6.72
CA GLY A 164 16.56 2.85 7.64
C GLY A 164 15.37 1.91 7.48
N GLN A 165 14.27 2.24 8.15
CA GLN A 165 13.06 1.42 8.19
C GLN A 165 12.46 1.21 6.80
N LEU A 166 12.33 2.29 6.00
CA LEU A 166 11.78 2.21 4.65
C LEU A 166 12.65 1.34 3.75
N ALA A 167 13.97 1.58 3.71
CA ALA A 167 14.90 0.80 2.90
C ALA A 167 14.85 -0.71 3.21
N ARG A 168 14.74 -1.08 4.50
CA ARG A 168 14.58 -2.48 4.91
C ARG A 168 13.25 -3.10 4.49
N LYS A 169 12.19 -2.30 4.31
CA LYS A 169 10.87 -2.76 3.82
C LYS A 169 10.80 -2.84 2.30
N LEU A 170 11.51 -1.97 1.57
CA LEU A 170 11.57 -1.97 0.10
C LEU A 170 12.26 -3.22 -0.46
N LYS A 171 13.28 -3.76 0.23
CA LYS A 171 13.98 -4.98 -0.22
C LYS A 171 13.04 -6.19 -0.35
N PRO A 172 12.22 -6.55 0.67
CA PRO A 172 11.18 -7.56 0.51
C PRO A 172 10.16 -7.27 -0.60
N ILE A 173 9.81 -6.01 -0.88
CA ILE A 173 8.94 -5.69 -2.02
C ILE A 173 9.61 -6.11 -3.33
N GLY A 174 10.84 -5.63 -3.59
CA GLY A 174 11.55 -5.96 -4.82
C GLY A 174 11.72 -7.47 -5.01
N GLN A 175 12.05 -8.19 -3.93
CA GLN A 175 12.15 -9.65 -3.94
C GLN A 175 10.79 -10.34 -4.20
N GLY A 176 9.70 -9.82 -3.63
CA GLY A 176 8.36 -10.35 -3.83
C GLY A 176 7.86 -10.12 -5.25
N LEU A 177 8.04 -8.92 -5.82
CA LEU A 177 7.71 -8.62 -7.21
C LEU A 177 8.49 -9.51 -8.17
N ALA A 178 9.81 -9.64 -8.00
CA ALA A 178 10.63 -10.54 -8.82
C ALA A 178 10.16 -12.01 -8.69
N THR A 179 9.76 -12.43 -7.49
CA THR A 179 9.20 -13.77 -7.26
C THR A 179 7.84 -13.93 -7.94
N LEU A 180 6.97 -12.93 -7.87
CA LEU A 180 5.65 -12.91 -8.49
C LEU A 180 5.77 -13.02 -10.01
N VAL A 181 6.57 -12.15 -10.64
CA VAL A 181 6.84 -12.17 -12.08
C VAL A 181 7.36 -13.54 -12.52
N LYS A 182 8.37 -14.09 -11.82
CA LYS A 182 8.92 -15.41 -12.16
C LYS A 182 7.88 -16.53 -12.03
N ALA A 183 7.02 -16.48 -11.02
CA ALA A 183 6.04 -17.53 -10.78
C ALA A 183 4.80 -17.41 -11.68
N LEU A 184 4.53 -16.22 -12.22
CA LEU A 184 3.48 -15.95 -13.20
C LEU A 184 3.92 -16.24 -14.65
N GLU A 185 5.18 -16.66 -14.88
CA GLU A 185 5.75 -16.83 -16.23
C GLU A 185 4.81 -17.46 -17.28
N PRO A 186 4.03 -18.52 -16.97
CA PRO A 186 3.10 -19.11 -17.94
C PRO A 186 1.99 -18.17 -18.46
N ILE A 187 1.62 -17.14 -17.68
CA ILE A 187 0.56 -16.18 -18.00
C ILE A 187 1.06 -14.72 -18.03
N TYR A 188 2.36 -14.49 -17.74
CA TYR A 188 2.91 -13.14 -17.52
C TYR A 188 2.83 -12.24 -18.76
N ALA A 189 2.88 -12.84 -19.96
CA ALA A 189 2.69 -12.14 -21.23
C ALA A 189 1.37 -11.34 -21.25
N ASP A 190 0.34 -11.86 -20.57
CA ASP A 190 -0.99 -11.28 -20.44
C ASP A 190 -1.31 -10.96 -18.98
N THR A 191 -0.36 -10.37 -18.25
CA THR A 191 -0.59 -9.93 -16.87
C THR A 191 0.03 -8.56 -16.64
N VAL A 192 -0.73 -7.65 -16.03
CA VAL A 192 -0.24 -6.37 -15.50
C VAL A 192 -0.32 -6.37 -13.97
N ILE A 193 0.79 -5.96 -13.33
CA ILE A 193 0.93 -5.77 -11.89
C ILE A 193 1.04 -4.27 -11.63
N VAL A 194 0.15 -3.76 -10.77
CA VAL A 194 0.17 -2.36 -10.31
C VAL A 194 0.54 -2.32 -8.83
N VAL A 195 1.53 -1.50 -8.48
CA VAL A 195 1.89 -1.17 -7.10
C VAL A 195 1.61 0.30 -6.87
N MET A 196 0.84 0.61 -5.84
CA MET A 196 0.39 1.96 -5.53
C MET A 196 0.23 2.15 -4.01
N SER A 197 0.29 3.40 -3.57
CA SER A 197 0.05 3.81 -2.18
C SER A 197 -0.62 5.18 -2.18
N GLU A 198 -1.42 5.41 -1.14
CA GLU A 198 -2.30 6.56 -0.97
C GLU A 198 -1.59 7.84 -0.55
N PHE A 199 -0.34 7.75 -0.06
CA PHE A 199 0.35 8.87 0.53
C PHE A 199 1.84 8.90 0.19
N GLY A 200 2.40 10.10 0.34
CA GLY A 200 3.83 10.39 0.32
C GLY A 200 4.34 10.77 1.70
N ARG A 201 5.57 11.25 1.76
CA ARG A 201 6.18 11.79 2.98
C ARG A 201 6.55 13.24 2.78
N THR A 202 6.60 14.00 3.87
CA THR A 202 7.21 15.34 3.86
C THR A 202 8.63 15.28 3.35
N LEU A 203 9.08 16.31 2.65
CA LEU A 203 10.50 16.39 2.27
C LEU A 203 11.40 16.57 3.51
N ALA A 204 10.97 17.43 4.44
CA ALA A 204 11.72 17.71 5.66
C ALA A 204 11.51 16.63 6.73
N GLU A 205 12.57 16.36 7.49
CA GLU A 205 12.54 15.51 8.69
C GLU A 205 11.74 16.22 9.81
N ASN A 206 10.91 15.47 10.53
CA ASN A 206 10.19 15.94 11.71
C ASN A 206 11.09 15.89 12.96
N GLY A 207 10.60 16.45 14.08
CA GLY A 207 11.37 16.51 15.34
C GLY A 207 11.74 15.15 15.95
N ASN A 208 11.15 14.05 15.48
CA ASN A 208 11.38 12.70 15.98
C ASN A 208 12.32 11.85 15.10
N LYS A 209 13.10 12.51 14.22
CA LYS A 209 14.00 11.85 13.28
C LYS A 209 13.27 10.91 12.31
N GLY A 210 12.08 11.33 11.88
CA GLY A 210 11.25 10.67 10.88
C GLY A 210 10.59 11.69 9.96
N THR A 211 9.49 11.34 9.32
CA THR A 211 8.77 12.20 8.38
C THR A 211 7.28 12.08 8.63
N ASP A 212 6.56 13.17 8.38
CA ASP A 212 5.11 13.19 8.51
C ASP A 212 4.46 12.73 7.20
N HIS A 213 3.14 12.57 7.20
CA HIS A 213 2.40 12.35 5.96
C HIS A 213 2.55 13.56 5.03
N GLY A 214 2.76 13.26 3.75
CA GLY A 214 2.86 14.21 2.67
C GLY A 214 2.14 13.73 1.42
N HIS A 215 2.28 14.51 0.35
CA HIS A 215 1.72 14.24 -0.97
C HIS A 215 2.79 13.70 -1.90
N GLY A 216 2.35 13.08 -3.00
CA GLY A 216 3.22 12.58 -4.06
C GLY A 216 3.96 11.29 -3.69
N ASN A 217 3.85 10.29 -4.56
CA ASN A 217 4.58 9.03 -4.46
C ASN A 217 4.76 8.45 -5.87
N VAL A 218 5.41 7.30 -5.97
CA VAL A 218 5.60 6.56 -7.23
C VAL A 218 4.60 5.40 -7.32
N MET A 219 4.01 5.22 -8.51
CA MET A 219 3.33 3.99 -8.88
C MET A 219 4.28 3.12 -9.70
N TRP A 220 4.28 1.81 -9.48
CA TRP A 220 5.05 0.87 -10.30
C TRP A 220 4.11 0.03 -11.15
N ILE A 221 4.42 -0.06 -12.44
CA ILE A 221 3.68 -0.87 -13.41
C ILE A 221 4.66 -1.88 -14.00
N LEU A 222 4.31 -3.16 -13.91
CA LEU A 222 5.08 -4.27 -14.47
C LEU A 222 4.12 -5.16 -15.26
N GLY A 223 4.57 -5.79 -16.34
CA GLY A 223 3.76 -6.74 -17.08
C GLY A 223 4.40 -7.12 -18.41
N GLY A 224 3.96 -8.24 -18.99
CA GLY A 224 4.50 -8.72 -20.27
C GLY A 224 4.27 -7.77 -21.44
N GLY A 225 3.11 -7.09 -21.47
CA GLY A 225 2.78 -6.07 -22.47
C GLY A 225 3.19 -4.65 -22.10
N VAL A 226 3.79 -4.41 -20.93
CA VAL A 226 4.14 -3.06 -20.47
C VAL A 226 5.43 -2.58 -21.15
N ARG A 227 5.41 -1.37 -21.71
CA ARG A 227 6.60 -0.64 -22.21
C ARG A 227 7.49 -0.17 -21.06
N GLY A 228 8.12 -1.12 -20.36
CA GLY A 228 8.97 -0.89 -19.20
C GLY A 228 10.28 -0.16 -19.50
N GLY A 229 11.11 0.00 -18.47
CA GLY A 229 12.42 0.66 -18.56
C GLY A 229 12.34 2.20 -18.64
N LYS A 230 11.19 2.77 -18.28
CA LYS A 230 10.92 4.21 -18.35
C LYS A 230 10.42 4.75 -17.01
N VAL A 231 10.72 6.01 -16.76
CA VAL A 231 10.05 6.82 -15.73
C VAL A 231 9.07 7.72 -16.44
N TYR A 232 7.79 7.58 -16.12
CA TYR A 232 6.70 8.38 -16.68
C TYR A 232 6.34 9.52 -15.74
N GLY A 233 5.70 10.55 -16.29
CA GLY A 233 5.26 11.73 -15.54
C GLY A 233 6.34 12.81 -15.43
N GLU A 234 5.95 13.93 -14.83
CA GLU A 234 6.85 15.06 -14.59
C GLU A 234 7.51 14.95 -13.22
N TRP A 235 8.81 15.23 -13.17
CA TRP A 235 9.57 15.37 -11.92
C TRP A 235 10.03 16.81 -11.77
N PRO A 236 9.29 17.66 -11.04
CA PRO A 236 9.63 19.07 -10.93
C PRO A 236 10.92 19.27 -10.12
N GLY A 237 11.21 18.43 -9.14
CA GLY A 237 12.40 18.50 -8.30
C GLY A 237 12.09 18.72 -6.83
N LEU A 238 13.11 19.06 -6.05
CA LEU A 238 13.03 19.20 -4.58
C LEU A 238 13.29 20.63 -4.08
N ALA A 239 13.45 21.60 -4.98
CA ALA A 239 13.60 23.00 -4.56
C ALA A 239 12.30 23.47 -3.88
N GLU A 240 12.40 24.34 -2.88
CA GLU A 240 11.22 24.81 -2.10
C GLU A 240 10.09 25.36 -3.00
N SER A 241 10.45 26.07 -4.07
CA SER A 241 9.51 26.62 -5.05
C SER A 241 8.77 25.57 -5.89
N GLN A 242 9.26 24.33 -5.90
CA GLN A 242 8.72 23.19 -6.66
C GLN A 242 7.87 22.27 -5.78
N LEU A 243 7.92 22.44 -4.45
CA LEU A 243 7.16 21.65 -3.50
C LEU A 243 5.72 22.15 -3.39
N TYR A 244 4.78 21.22 -3.30
CA TYR A 244 3.39 21.53 -2.98
C TYR A 244 3.32 22.13 -1.58
N GLU A 245 2.74 23.33 -1.50
CA GLU A 245 2.67 24.13 -0.27
C GLU A 245 4.05 24.28 0.43
N LYS A 246 5.15 24.27 -0.35
CA LYS A 246 6.53 24.37 0.13
C LYS A 246 6.97 23.25 1.09
N ARG A 247 6.24 22.13 1.13
CA ARG A 247 6.43 21.07 2.15
C ARG A 247 6.49 19.66 1.55
N ASP A 248 5.58 19.39 0.62
CA ASP A 248 5.31 18.05 0.11
C ASP A 248 5.71 17.94 -1.37
N LEU A 249 5.86 16.73 -1.90
CA LEU A 249 6.04 16.56 -3.35
C LEU A 249 4.76 16.97 -4.09
N ALA A 250 4.93 17.66 -5.22
CA ALA A 250 3.81 17.94 -6.11
C ALA A 250 3.30 16.64 -6.75
N VAL A 251 1.97 16.45 -6.74
CA VAL A 251 1.32 15.37 -7.48
C VAL A 251 1.15 15.84 -8.92
N THR A 252 1.92 15.26 -9.84
CA THR A 252 1.92 15.64 -11.27
C THR A 252 1.02 14.76 -12.13
N THR A 253 0.59 13.62 -11.60
CA THR A 253 -0.23 12.65 -12.33
C THR A 253 -1.25 12.05 -11.36
N ASP A 254 -2.53 12.12 -11.72
CA ASP A 254 -3.60 11.41 -11.00
C ASP A 254 -3.44 9.90 -11.22
N PHE A 255 -3.58 9.09 -10.16
CA PHE A 255 -3.40 7.64 -10.26
C PHE A 255 -4.35 6.99 -11.29
N ARG A 256 -5.52 7.59 -11.53
CA ARG A 256 -6.48 7.11 -12.54
C ARG A 256 -5.97 7.30 -13.96
N GLU A 257 -5.11 8.30 -14.22
CA GLU A 257 -4.42 8.42 -15.52
C GLU A 257 -3.49 7.23 -15.78
N VAL A 258 -2.90 6.66 -14.72
CA VAL A 258 -2.04 5.47 -14.81
C VAL A 258 -2.87 4.19 -14.99
N LEU A 259 -4.00 4.09 -14.31
CA LEU A 259 -4.89 2.92 -14.41
C LEU A 259 -5.66 2.86 -15.73
N MET A 260 -6.00 4.00 -16.32
CA MET A 260 -6.83 4.05 -17.54
C MET A 260 -6.27 3.26 -18.73
N PRO A 261 -4.98 3.38 -19.11
CA PRO A 261 -4.40 2.54 -20.17
C PRO A 261 -4.48 1.05 -19.83
N VAL A 262 -4.26 0.66 -18.57
CA VAL A 262 -4.37 -0.75 -18.15
C VAL A 262 -5.79 -1.28 -18.38
N LEU A 263 -6.80 -0.52 -17.96
CA LEU A 263 -8.19 -0.93 -18.13
C LEU A 263 -8.62 -0.92 -19.60
N ARG A 264 -8.25 0.12 -20.35
CA ARG A 264 -8.69 0.30 -21.74
C ARG A 264 -7.96 -0.62 -22.71
N GLU A 265 -6.64 -0.71 -22.61
CA GLU A 265 -5.78 -1.33 -23.62
C GLU A 265 -5.43 -2.77 -23.27
N HIS A 266 -5.17 -3.10 -21.99
CA HIS A 266 -4.88 -4.48 -21.59
C HIS A 266 -6.15 -5.28 -21.27
N MET A 267 -7.10 -4.68 -20.54
CA MET A 267 -8.35 -5.36 -20.19
C MET A 267 -9.50 -5.11 -21.18
N GLU A 268 -9.25 -4.35 -22.24
CA GLU A 268 -10.21 -4.05 -23.32
C GLU A 268 -11.55 -3.47 -22.83
N ILE A 269 -11.54 -2.74 -21.71
CA ILE A 269 -12.75 -2.16 -21.12
C ILE A 269 -13.18 -0.93 -21.93
N GLY A 270 -14.38 -1.00 -22.50
CA GLY A 270 -14.97 0.11 -23.26
C GLY A 270 -15.33 1.34 -22.41
N ASP A 271 -15.40 2.51 -23.03
CA ASP A 271 -15.55 3.81 -22.35
C ASP A 271 -16.79 3.91 -21.44
N SER A 272 -17.90 3.26 -21.80
CA SER A 272 -19.09 3.21 -20.94
C SER A 272 -18.84 2.52 -19.60
N ASN A 273 -18.04 1.45 -19.62
CA ASN A 273 -17.65 0.70 -18.42
C ASN A 273 -16.54 1.44 -17.66
N LEU A 274 -15.61 2.11 -18.36
CA LEU A 274 -14.62 2.97 -17.70
C LEU A 274 -15.28 4.11 -16.90
N ALA A 275 -16.37 4.70 -17.42
CA ALA A 275 -17.14 5.70 -16.70
C ALA A 275 -17.88 5.14 -15.46
N GLN A 276 -18.19 3.85 -15.44
CA GLN A 276 -18.72 3.17 -14.25
C GLN A 276 -17.61 2.87 -13.23
N ILE A 277 -16.42 2.48 -13.70
CA ILE A 277 -15.26 2.17 -12.86
C ILE A 277 -14.71 3.44 -12.20
N PHE A 278 -14.59 4.54 -12.94
CA PHE A 278 -14.16 5.84 -12.41
C PHE A 278 -15.20 6.94 -12.72
N PRO A 279 -16.29 7.01 -11.93
CA PRO A 279 -17.34 8.01 -12.15
C PRO A 279 -16.82 9.44 -12.13
N GLY A 280 -17.23 10.21 -13.15
CA GLY A 280 -16.86 11.63 -13.27
C GLY A 280 -15.40 11.89 -13.66
N PHE A 281 -14.58 10.85 -13.84
CA PHE A 281 -13.21 11.00 -14.31
C PHE A 281 -13.15 10.86 -15.83
N ARG A 282 -12.37 11.72 -16.46
CA ARG A 282 -12.00 11.62 -17.88
C ARG A 282 -10.51 11.82 -17.98
N SER A 283 -9.83 10.83 -18.55
CA SER A 283 -8.40 10.92 -18.81
C SER A 283 -8.11 12.06 -19.77
N ASN A 284 -7.12 12.88 -19.44
CA ASN A 284 -6.68 14.00 -20.27
C ASN A 284 -5.31 13.76 -20.92
N GLN A 285 -4.68 12.61 -20.65
CA GLN A 285 -3.35 12.26 -21.11
C GLN A 285 -3.27 10.77 -21.48
N SER A 286 -2.56 10.44 -22.57
CA SER A 286 -2.17 9.06 -22.86
C SER A 286 -0.71 8.87 -22.44
N LEU A 287 -0.49 8.08 -21.39
CA LEU A 287 0.86 7.81 -20.87
C LEU A 287 1.66 6.84 -21.74
N GLY A 288 1.04 6.16 -22.71
CA GLY A 288 1.75 5.19 -23.56
C GLY A 288 2.42 4.07 -22.75
N LEU A 289 1.65 3.41 -21.87
CA LEU A 289 2.13 2.35 -20.98
C LEU A 289 2.20 0.97 -21.66
N LEU A 290 1.27 0.66 -22.56
CA LEU A 290 1.08 -0.65 -23.20
C LEU A 290 1.27 -0.55 -24.70
#